data_AF-A0A4P7JS32-F1
#
_entry.id   AF-A0A4P7JS32-F1
#
_cell.length_a   1.000
_cell.length_b   1.000
_cell.length_c   1.000
_cell.angle_alpha   90.00
_cell.angle_beta   90.00
_cell.angle_gamma   90.00
#
_symmetry.space_group_name_H-M   'P 1'
#
loop_
_entity.id
_entity.type
_entity.pdbx_description
1 polymer ?
#
loop_
_entity_poly.entity_id
_entity_poly.type
_entity_poly.pdbx_seq_one_letter_code
_entity_poly.pdbx_strand_id
1 'polypeptide(L)'
;MKSLITAFIILLSLPGYTVELCGKYENKIEPDHQWKESDFTKHNAELAIKRLSDSVAGKAKLDWYEYPNLSAYIEGYLLKVKALESNSNHNIRRFCNFIINTAVVD
;
A
#
# COMPACT_ATOMS: atom_id res chain seq x y z
N MET A 1 13.26 17.87 12.87
CA MET A 1 12.88 16.80 13.83
C MET A 1 11.42 16.88 14.31
N LYS A 2 10.84 18.07 14.56
CA LYS A 2 9.43 18.16 15.02
C LYS A 2 8.39 17.68 13.99
N SER A 3 8.61 17.86 12.69
CA SER A 3 7.65 17.44 11.65
C SER A 3 7.58 15.92 11.39
N LEU A 4 8.61 15.15 11.78
CA LEU A 4 8.63 13.69 11.63
C LEU A 4 7.79 12.98 12.71
N ILE A 5 7.70 13.59 13.89
CA ILE A 5 6.92 13.07 15.02
C ILE A 5 5.42 13.16 14.70
N THR A 6 5.00 14.23 14.01
CA THR A 6 3.59 14.44 13.63
C THR A 6 3.09 13.38 12.65
N ALA A 7 3.93 12.95 11.69
CA ALA A 7 3.57 11.88 10.75
C ALA A 7 3.45 10.51 11.43
N PHE A 8 4.28 10.24 12.45
CA PHE A 8 4.28 8.98 13.19
C PHE A 8 3.01 8.80 14.07
N ILE A 9 2.45 9.91 14.59
CA ILE A 9 1.25 9.87 15.43
C ILE A 9 -0.02 9.64 14.60
N ILE A 10 -0.11 10.21 13.39
CA ILE A 10 -1.29 10.05 12.49
C ILE A 10 -1.49 8.58 12.09
N LEU A 11 -0.39 7.83 11.99
CA LEU A 11 -0.41 6.41 11.67
C LEU A 11 -1.00 5.57 12.82
N LEU A 12 -0.75 5.90 14.09
CA LEU A 12 -1.17 5.09 15.25
C LEU A 12 -2.70 5.03 15.47
N SER A 13 -3.47 5.96 14.92
CA SER A 13 -4.93 6.04 15.12
C SER A 13 -5.77 5.25 14.10
N LEU A 14 -5.15 4.60 13.12
CA LEU A 14 -5.88 3.89 12.06
C LEU A 14 -6.18 2.44 12.47
N PRO A 15 -7.46 2.00 12.47
CA PRO A 15 -7.82 0.61 12.76
C PRO A 15 -7.13 -0.37 11.81
N GLY A 16 -6.82 -1.58 12.30
CA GLY A 16 -6.40 -2.70 11.47
C GLY A 16 -7.59 -3.27 10.71
N TYR A 17 -7.93 -2.71 9.56
CA TYR A 17 -9.09 -3.14 8.78
C TYR A 17 -8.81 -4.43 8.00
N THR A 18 -9.52 -5.51 8.36
CA THR A 18 -9.50 -6.82 7.67
C THR A 18 -10.66 -7.01 6.70
N VAL A 19 -11.42 -5.95 6.38
CA VAL A 19 -12.54 -6.01 5.44
C VAL A 19 -11.99 -6.12 4.02
N GLU A 20 -12.37 -7.17 3.29
CA GLU A 20 -12.17 -7.25 1.85
C GLU A 20 -13.19 -6.38 1.12
N LEU A 21 -12.69 -5.42 0.35
CA LEU A 21 -13.45 -4.43 -0.40
C LEU A 21 -13.67 -4.86 -1.85
N CYS A 22 -12.81 -5.73 -2.39
CA CYS A 22 -12.68 -5.96 -3.84
C CYS A 22 -13.19 -7.32 -4.34
N GLY A 23 -14.04 -8.01 -3.57
CA GLY A 23 -14.38 -9.43 -3.77
C GLY A 23 -14.97 -9.91 -5.11
N LYS A 24 -15.11 -9.08 -6.16
CA LYS A 24 -15.59 -9.49 -7.50
C LYS A 24 -14.89 -8.82 -8.69
N TYR A 25 -13.73 -8.19 -8.49
CA TYR A 25 -13.03 -7.57 -9.62
C TYR A 25 -12.30 -8.64 -10.44
N GLU A 26 -12.54 -8.68 -11.75
CA GLU A 26 -11.80 -9.53 -12.68
C GLU A 26 -10.35 -9.06 -12.72
N ASN A 27 -9.43 -9.91 -12.27
CA ASN A 27 -8.00 -9.62 -12.32
C ASN A 27 -7.41 -10.19 -13.62
N LYS A 28 -6.79 -9.31 -14.42
CA LYS A 28 -6.16 -9.66 -15.70
C LYS A 28 -4.65 -9.89 -15.58
N ILE A 29 -4.10 -9.70 -14.38
CA ILE A 29 -2.70 -9.95 -14.06
C ILE A 29 -2.54 -11.46 -13.80
N GLU A 30 -1.40 -12.04 -14.19
CA GLU A 30 -1.11 -13.45 -13.91
C GLU A 30 -1.06 -13.72 -12.39
N PRO A 31 -1.59 -14.86 -11.89
CA PRO A 31 -1.85 -15.07 -10.46
C PRO A 31 -0.66 -14.83 -9.51
N ASP A 32 0.56 -15.09 -9.94
CA ASP A 32 1.81 -14.90 -9.20
C ASP A 32 2.29 -13.45 -9.16
N HIS A 33 1.84 -12.61 -10.09
CA HIS A 33 2.09 -11.17 -10.10
C HIS A 33 0.96 -10.35 -9.45
N GLN A 34 -0.05 -11.00 -8.86
CA GLN A 34 -1.17 -10.31 -8.22
C GLN A 34 -0.86 -9.91 -6.79
N TRP A 35 -1.18 -8.65 -6.44
CA TRP A 35 -1.28 -8.25 -5.04
C TRP A 35 -2.52 -8.86 -4.39
N LYS A 36 -2.41 -9.28 -3.13
CA LYS A 36 -3.56 -9.61 -2.31
C LYS A 36 -4.06 -8.35 -1.61
N GLU A 37 -5.37 -8.20 -1.45
CA GLU A 37 -5.92 -7.07 -0.70
C GLU A 37 -5.41 -7.02 0.76
N SER A 38 -5.08 -8.20 1.31
CA SER A 38 -4.46 -8.38 2.62
C SER A 38 -3.03 -7.83 2.71
N ASP A 39 -2.37 -7.57 1.59
CA ASP A 39 -0.99 -7.07 1.57
C ASP A 39 -0.93 -5.57 1.91
N PHE A 40 -2.03 -4.83 1.69
CA PHE A 40 -2.13 -3.40 1.93
C PHE A 40 -2.52 -3.10 3.38
N THR A 41 -1.62 -3.45 4.28
CA THR A 41 -1.71 -3.14 5.72
C THR A 41 -0.85 -1.93 6.06
N LYS A 42 -1.19 -1.30 7.19
CA LYS A 42 -0.39 -0.25 7.79
C LYS A 42 1.06 -0.69 8.02
N HIS A 43 1.23 -1.89 8.58
CA HIS A 43 2.54 -2.45 8.89
C HIS A 43 3.42 -2.58 7.63
N ASN A 44 2.86 -3.12 6.54
CA ASN A 44 3.59 -3.27 5.29
C ASN A 44 3.93 -1.92 4.65
N ALA A 45 3.02 -0.94 4.70
CA ALA A 45 3.30 0.42 4.25
C ALA A 45 4.42 1.10 5.08
N GLU A 46 4.41 0.94 6.41
CA GLU A 46 5.47 1.48 7.28
C GLU A 46 6.82 0.81 7.01
N LEU A 47 6.85 -0.51 6.84
CA LEU A 47 8.05 -1.24 6.43
C LEU A 47 8.57 -0.77 5.07
N ALA A 48 7.67 -0.54 4.10
CA ALA A 48 8.04 -0.04 2.78
C ALA A 48 8.64 1.36 2.84
N ILE A 49 8.03 2.27 3.60
CA ILE A 49 8.56 3.63 3.85
C ILE A 49 9.94 3.56 4.48
N LYS A 50 10.10 2.72 5.52
CA LYS A 50 11.39 2.56 6.19
C LYS A 50 12.46 2.08 5.21
N ARG A 51 12.14 1.08 4.38
CA ARG A 51 13.09 0.50 3.42
C ARG A 51 13.50 1.49 2.33
N LEU A 52 12.54 2.25 1.79
CA LEU A 52 12.83 3.35 0.86
C LEU A 52 13.67 4.44 1.51
N SER A 53 13.35 4.83 2.76
CA SER A 53 14.11 5.83 3.50
C SER A 53 15.54 5.39 3.80
N ASP A 54 15.75 4.12 4.16
CA ASP A 54 17.07 3.54 4.36
C ASP A 54 17.87 3.54 3.04
N SER A 55 17.21 3.31 1.90
CA SER A 55 17.85 3.42 0.59
C SER A 55 18.30 4.83 0.24
N VAL A 56 17.41 5.82 0.42
CA VAL A 56 17.73 7.25 0.21
C VAL A 56 18.87 7.71 1.13
N ALA A 57 18.92 7.19 2.36
CA ALA A 57 19.99 7.47 3.31
C ALA A 57 21.30 6.70 3.03
N GLY A 58 21.36 5.89 1.97
CA GLY A 58 22.54 5.08 1.61
C GLY A 58 22.79 3.89 2.55
N LYS A 59 21.81 3.52 3.39
CA LYS A 59 21.90 2.41 4.37
C LYS A 59 21.45 1.07 3.79
N ALA A 60 20.71 1.09 2.68
CA ALA A 60 20.25 -0.10 1.97
C ALA A 60 20.39 0.11 0.46
N LYS A 61 20.71 -0.96 -0.27
CA LYS A 61 20.54 -0.98 -1.73
C LYS A 61 19.22 -1.64 -2.04
N LEU A 62 18.54 -1.13 -3.06
CA LEU A 62 17.31 -1.69 -3.59
C LEU A 62 17.55 -2.07 -5.04
N ASP A 63 17.05 -3.23 -5.43
CA ASP A 63 17.00 -3.61 -6.84
C ASP A 63 15.87 -2.86 -7.57
N TRP A 64 15.96 -2.81 -8.90
CA TRP A 64 15.07 -2.00 -9.73
C TRP A 64 13.59 -2.37 -9.56
N TYR A 65 13.27 -3.64 -9.33
CA TYR A 65 11.91 -4.15 -9.10
C TYR A 65 11.38 -3.84 -7.69
N GLU A 66 12.26 -3.55 -6.72
CA GLU A 66 11.84 -3.29 -5.34
C GLU A 66 11.21 -1.91 -5.19
N TYR A 67 11.67 -0.92 -5.94
CA TYR A 67 11.10 0.44 -5.91
C TYR A 67 9.60 0.48 -6.24
N PRO A 68 9.12 -0.08 -7.38
CA PRO A 68 7.69 -0.10 -7.68
C PRO A 68 6.89 -0.91 -6.65
N ASN A 69 7.41 -2.05 -6.18
CA ASN A 69 6.71 -2.88 -5.19
C ASN A 69 6.55 -2.18 -3.83
N LEU A 70 7.61 -1.54 -3.33
CA LEU A 70 7.57 -0.78 -2.08
C LEU A 70 6.62 0.42 -2.20
N SER A 71 6.63 1.10 -3.36
CA SER A 71 5.69 2.18 -3.63
C SER A 71 4.24 1.69 -3.66
N ALA A 72 4.00 0.51 -4.24
CA ALA A 72 2.67 -0.10 -4.31
C ALA A 72 2.09 -0.40 -2.92
N TYR A 73 2.89 -0.94 -1.98
CA TYR A 73 2.45 -1.12 -0.59
C TYR A 73 1.94 0.17 0.05
N ILE A 74 2.63 1.29 -0.21
CA ILE A 74 2.30 2.60 0.35
C ILE A 74 1.01 3.14 -0.30
N GLU A 75 0.97 3.19 -1.63
CA GLU A 75 -0.19 3.73 -2.36
C GLU A 75 -1.45 2.91 -2.10
N GLY A 76 -1.35 1.57 -2.21
CA GLY A 76 -2.48 0.68 -1.98
C GLY A 76 -3.03 0.79 -0.55
N TYR A 77 -2.16 0.92 0.46
CA TYR A 77 -2.60 1.17 1.83
C TYR A 77 -3.35 2.51 1.98
N LEU A 78 -2.82 3.60 1.41
CA LEU A 78 -3.47 4.91 1.46
C LEU A 78 -4.83 4.91 0.76
N LEU A 79 -4.93 4.21 -0.38
CA LEU A 79 -6.19 4.03 -1.10
C LEU A 79 -7.19 3.21 -0.28
N LYS A 80 -6.74 2.13 0.39
CA LYS A 80 -7.58 1.31 1.27
C LYS A 80 -8.14 2.14 2.42
N VAL A 81 -7.28 2.88 3.13
CA VAL A 81 -7.70 3.78 4.23
C VAL A 81 -8.75 4.78 3.72
N LYS A 82 -8.49 5.45 2.59
CA LYS A 82 -9.43 6.41 2.02
C LYS A 82 -10.77 5.77 1.65
N ALA A 83 -10.76 4.54 1.13
CA ALA A 83 -11.98 3.79 0.82
C ALA A 83 -12.80 3.52 2.08
N LEU A 84 -12.14 3.10 3.16
CA LEU A 84 -12.77 2.78 4.45
C LEU A 84 -13.30 4.01 5.19
N GLU A 85 -12.53 5.10 5.23
CA GLU A 85 -12.93 6.34 5.92
C GLU A 85 -14.07 7.07 5.23
N SER A 86 -14.06 7.10 3.89
CA SER A 86 -15.06 7.85 3.12
C SER A 86 -16.36 7.09 2.91
N ASN A 87 -16.34 5.76 3.08
CA ASN A 87 -17.41 4.84 2.69
C ASN A 87 -17.98 5.12 1.28
N SER A 88 -17.13 5.62 0.38
CA SER A 88 -17.51 6.07 -0.96
C SER A 88 -17.24 4.98 -1.98
N ASN A 89 -18.27 4.62 -2.76
CA ASN A 89 -18.13 3.71 -3.90
C ASN A 89 -17.03 4.14 -4.89
N HIS A 90 -16.79 5.46 -5.02
CA HIS A 90 -15.71 5.96 -5.86
C HIS A 90 -14.33 5.58 -5.30
N ASN A 91 -14.10 5.74 -4.00
CA ASN A 91 -12.81 5.42 -3.38
C ASN A 91 -12.58 3.91 -3.28
N ILE A 92 -13.63 3.12 -3.01
CA ILE A 92 -13.58 1.65 -3.11
C ILE A 92 -13.17 1.23 -4.52
N ARG A 93 -13.82 1.78 -5.56
CA ARG A 93 -13.45 1.48 -6.95
C ARG A 93 -12.01 1.87 -7.29
N ARG A 94 -11.52 3.02 -6.79
CA ARG A 94 -10.13 3.43 -7.00
C ARG A 94 -9.15 2.43 -6.38
N PHE A 95 -9.40 2.00 -5.15
CA PHE A 95 -8.56 0.99 -4.51
C PHE A 95 -8.59 -0.35 -5.25
N CYS A 96 -9.77 -0.85 -5.60
CA CYS A 96 -9.88 -2.12 -6.31
C CYS A 96 -9.28 -2.06 -7.72
N ASN A 97 -9.46 -0.95 -8.44
CA ASN A 97 -8.81 -0.73 -9.73
C ASN A 97 -7.29 -0.69 -9.60
N PHE A 98 -6.75 -0.13 -8.53
CA PHE A 98 -5.32 -0.17 -8.27
C PHE A 98 -4.84 -1.63 -8.13
N ILE A 99 -5.51 -2.44 -7.31
CA ILE A 99 -5.13 -3.85 -7.10
C ILE A 99 -5.09 -4.65 -8.40
N ILE A 100 -6.09 -4.51 -9.27
CA ILE A 100 -6.19 -5.32 -10.50
C ILE A 100 -5.35 -4.81 -11.68
N ASN A 101 -4.78 -3.61 -11.59
CA ASN A 101 -3.97 -3.03 -12.67
C ASN A 101 -2.49 -2.84 -12.28
N THR A 102 -2.15 -2.95 -10.99
CA THR A 102 -0.77 -2.87 -10.52
C THR A 102 -0.25 -4.29 -10.32
N ALA A 103 0.77 -4.68 -11.08
CA ALA A 103 1.43 -5.98 -10.92
C ALA A 103 2.55 -5.91 -9.86
N VAL A 104 2.82 -7.03 -9.20
CA VAL A 104 4.09 -7.27 -8.51
C VAL A 104 5.18 -7.42 -9.56
N VAL A 105 6.25 -6.63 -9.43
CA VAL A 105 7.41 -6.67 -10.32
C VAL A 105 8.46 -7.62 -9.74
N ASP A 106 9.02 -8.50 -10.55
CA ASP A 106 10.04 -9.48 -10.18
C ASP A 106 11.29 -9.42 -11.09
#